data_AF-A0A842U2Q3-F1
#
_entry.id   AF-A0A842U2Q3-F1
#
_cell.length_a   1.000
_cell.length_b   1.000
_cell.length_c   1.000
_cell.angle_alpha   90.00
_cell.angle_beta   90.00
_cell.angle_gamma   90.00
#
_symmetry.space_group_name_H-M   'P 1'
#
loop_
_entity.id
_entity.type
_entity.pdbx_description
1 polymer ?
#
loop_
_entity_poly.entity_id
_entity_poly.type
_entity_poly.pdbx_seq_one_letter_code
_entity_poly.pdbx_strand_id
1 'polypeptide(L)'
;MKYNYFDEKREKTSWKDLEKNFVKRGRWTLNILYNNIPFLNKRYKEKGITPDDLKTIEDFKKISYMDKSDFLDSFPDKLLCVPKEDIVRMHATSGTSGHRPTCGFYTQNDLDNWSYLCARNLGAIGMTKADVFQNTTSAGLFTGGFGYAQGCTVLGAMLIPFGPGKTARQLEFFKTFKVTSFHAIPSFGLRLAQVMEEEGV
;
A
#
# COMPACT_ATOMS: atom_id res chain seq x y z
N MET A 1 -26.13 13.70 5.58
CA MET A 1 -24.71 14.03 5.79
C MET A 1 -24.06 14.29 4.44
N LYS A 2 -23.19 15.30 4.34
CA LYS A 2 -22.41 15.58 3.12
C LYS A 2 -21.04 14.92 3.31
N TYR A 3 -20.77 13.85 2.56
CA TYR A 3 -19.48 13.17 2.57
C TYR A 3 -18.59 13.74 1.46
N ASN A 4 -17.31 13.96 1.76
CA ASN A 4 -16.32 14.37 0.78
C ASN A 4 -15.65 13.12 0.21
N TYR A 5 -16.02 12.73 -1.00
CA TYR A 5 -15.44 11.57 -1.69
C TYR A 5 -14.29 12.04 -2.58
N PHE A 6 -13.15 11.37 -2.51
CA PHE A 6 -12.02 11.68 -3.39
C PHE A 6 -12.31 11.26 -4.84
N ASP A 7 -12.93 10.09 -5.02
CA ASP A 7 -13.45 9.56 -6.26
C ASP A 7 -14.88 9.06 -6.04
N GLU A 8 -15.85 9.97 -6.14
CA GLU A 8 -17.25 9.68 -5.89
C GLU A 8 -17.77 8.52 -6.74
N LYS A 9 -17.32 8.40 -7.99
CA LYS A 9 -17.76 7.33 -8.91
C LYS A 9 -17.33 5.95 -8.39
N ARG A 10 -16.08 5.81 -7.94
CA ARG A 10 -15.60 4.53 -7.37
C ARG A 10 -16.11 4.30 -5.96
N GLU A 11 -16.17 5.34 -5.13
CA GLU A 11 -16.55 5.23 -3.72
C GLU A 11 -18.04 4.93 -3.52
N LYS A 12 -18.88 5.31 -4.49
CA LYS A 12 -20.31 4.98 -4.51
C LYS A 12 -20.68 3.84 -5.44
N THR A 13 -19.70 3.06 -5.91
CA THR A 13 -20.00 1.90 -6.76
C THR A 13 -20.91 0.93 -6.00
N SER A 14 -21.99 0.47 -6.65
CA SER A 14 -22.94 -0.48 -6.04
C SER A 14 -22.25 -1.77 -5.64
N TRP A 15 -22.74 -2.46 -4.60
CA TRP A 15 -22.20 -3.78 -4.22
C TRP A 15 -22.17 -4.75 -5.39
N LYS A 16 -23.27 -4.83 -6.16
CA LYS A 16 -23.35 -5.67 -7.35
C LYS A 16 -22.24 -5.39 -8.36
N ASP A 17 -21.92 -4.11 -8.61
CA ASP A 17 -20.86 -3.74 -9.53
C ASP A 17 -19.46 -3.97 -8.93
N LEU A 18 -19.29 -3.76 -7.62
CA LEU A 18 -18.06 -4.08 -6.91
C LEU A 18 -17.74 -5.57 -7.01
N GLU A 19 -18.71 -6.45 -6.75
CA GLU A 19 -18.54 -7.91 -6.84
C GLU A 19 -18.16 -8.33 -8.27
N LYS A 20 -18.89 -7.83 -9.27
CA LYS A 20 -18.59 -8.07 -10.69
C LYS A 20 -17.16 -7.65 -11.04
N ASN A 21 -16.74 -6.46 -10.60
CA ASN A 21 -15.39 -5.95 -10.84
C ASN A 21 -14.32 -6.76 -10.09
N PHE A 22 -14.62 -7.19 -8.86
CA PHE A 22 -13.72 -8.01 -8.05
C PHE A 22 -13.45 -9.36 -8.71
N VAL A 23 -14.48 -10.07 -9.17
CA VAL A 23 -14.35 -11.34 -9.91
C VAL A 23 -13.58 -11.12 -11.21
N LYS A 24 -13.93 -10.09 -11.99
CA LYS A 24 -13.23 -9.77 -13.25
C LYS A 24 -11.73 -9.55 -13.03
N ARG A 25 -11.36 -8.75 -12.02
CA ARG A 25 -9.95 -8.46 -11.68
C ARG A 25 -9.26 -9.69 -11.09
N GLY A 26 -9.93 -10.47 -10.26
CA GLY A 26 -9.42 -11.73 -9.72
C GLY A 26 -9.07 -12.72 -10.82
N ARG A 27 -9.92 -12.83 -11.85
CA ARG A 27 -9.66 -13.71 -13.00
C ARG A 27 -8.44 -13.26 -13.79
N TRP A 28 -8.33 -11.95 -14.02
CA TRP A 28 -7.17 -11.35 -14.67
C TRP A 28 -5.88 -11.62 -13.87
N THR A 29 -5.89 -11.42 -12.55
CA THR A 29 -4.75 -11.72 -11.67
C THR A 29 -4.39 -13.21 -11.69
N LEU A 30 -5.38 -14.08 -11.57
CA LEU A 30 -5.15 -15.53 -11.60
C LEU A 30 -4.59 -15.99 -12.94
N ASN A 31 -5.03 -15.41 -14.05
CA ASN A 31 -4.46 -15.69 -15.37
C ASN A 31 -2.98 -15.29 -15.46
N ILE A 32 -2.61 -14.14 -14.87
CA ILE A 32 -1.20 -13.72 -14.81
C ILE A 32 -0.38 -14.71 -13.98
N LEU A 33 -0.83 -15.06 -12.77
CA LEU A 33 -0.12 -15.99 -11.91
C LEU A 33 0.00 -17.39 -12.54
N TYR A 34 -1.09 -17.87 -13.15
CA TYR A 34 -1.14 -19.17 -13.81
C TYR A 34 -0.12 -19.27 -14.95
N ASN A 35 0.07 -18.19 -15.72
CA ASN A 35 0.96 -18.21 -16.88
C ASN A 35 2.41 -17.87 -16.56
N ASN A 36 2.68 -17.12 -15.48
CA ASN A 36 4.02 -16.59 -15.20
C ASN A 36 4.73 -17.25 -14.02
N ILE A 37 4.01 -17.88 -13.08
CA ILE A 37 4.61 -18.43 -11.85
C ILE A 37 4.57 -19.96 -11.85
N PRO A 38 5.68 -20.66 -12.15
CA PRO A 38 5.68 -22.12 -12.39
C PRO A 38 5.16 -22.96 -11.22
N PHE A 39 5.53 -22.61 -9.98
CA PHE A 39 5.11 -23.40 -8.82
C PHE A 39 3.62 -23.21 -8.50
N LEU A 40 3.07 -22.00 -8.73
CA LEU A 40 1.64 -21.75 -8.60
C LEU A 40 0.87 -22.46 -9.72
N ASN A 41 1.34 -22.39 -10.97
CA ASN A 41 0.78 -23.14 -12.10
C ASN A 41 0.64 -24.64 -11.77
N LYS A 42 1.70 -25.24 -11.22
CA LYS A 42 1.71 -26.64 -10.79
C LYS A 42 0.62 -26.90 -9.73
N ARG A 43 0.58 -26.10 -8.66
CA ARG A 43 -0.45 -26.23 -7.59
C ARG A 43 -1.87 -26.08 -8.12
N TYR A 44 -2.10 -25.19 -9.09
CA TYR A 44 -3.41 -25.02 -9.71
C TYR A 44 -3.79 -26.24 -10.57
N LYS A 45 -2.86 -26.74 -11.40
CA LYS A 45 -3.08 -27.94 -12.23
C LYS A 45 -3.36 -29.19 -11.41
N GLU A 46 -2.64 -29.40 -10.32
CA GLU A 46 -2.85 -30.54 -9.41
C GLU A 46 -4.25 -30.57 -8.78
N LYS A 47 -4.86 -29.39 -8.61
CA LYS A 47 -6.24 -29.25 -8.11
C LYS A 47 -7.29 -29.10 -9.23
N GLY A 48 -6.87 -29.17 -10.49
CA GLY A 48 -7.76 -28.96 -11.64
C GLY A 48 -8.34 -27.53 -11.71
N ILE A 49 -7.64 -26.53 -11.18
CA ILE A 49 -8.09 -25.13 -11.15
C ILE A 49 -7.54 -24.37 -12.36
N THR A 50 -8.41 -23.64 -13.03
CA THR A 50 -8.12 -22.71 -14.12
C THR A 50 -8.66 -21.31 -13.79
N PRO A 51 -8.16 -20.23 -14.44
CA PRO A 51 -8.71 -18.89 -14.25
C PRO A 51 -10.22 -18.78 -14.52
N ASP A 52 -10.75 -19.58 -15.45
CA ASP A 52 -12.16 -19.56 -15.84
C ASP A 52 -13.11 -20.17 -14.80
N ASP A 53 -12.57 -20.87 -13.80
CA ASP A 53 -13.33 -21.39 -12.67
C ASP A 53 -13.75 -20.29 -11.69
N LEU A 54 -13.16 -19.10 -11.77
CA LEU A 54 -13.52 -17.95 -10.95
C LEU A 54 -14.70 -17.19 -11.56
N LYS A 55 -15.93 -17.49 -11.11
CA LYS A 55 -17.19 -16.90 -11.61
C LYS A 55 -17.91 -16.08 -10.56
N THR A 56 -17.77 -16.43 -9.29
CA THR A 56 -18.33 -15.69 -8.15
C THR A 56 -17.26 -15.43 -7.07
N ILE A 57 -17.63 -14.73 -6.01
CA ILE A 57 -16.74 -14.46 -4.88
C ILE A 57 -16.45 -15.76 -4.10
N GLU A 58 -17.40 -16.67 -4.03
CA GLU A 58 -17.29 -17.94 -3.33
C GLU A 58 -16.21 -18.84 -3.96
N ASP A 59 -15.98 -18.72 -5.26
CA ASP A 59 -14.97 -19.49 -5.99
C ASP A 59 -13.54 -19.20 -5.53
N PHE A 60 -13.27 -18.06 -4.87
CA PHE A 60 -11.96 -17.76 -4.29
C PHE A 60 -11.54 -18.80 -3.24
N LYS A 61 -12.49 -19.49 -2.59
CA LYS A 61 -12.20 -20.57 -1.62
C LYS A 61 -11.54 -21.79 -2.27
N LYS A 62 -11.67 -21.96 -3.59
CA LYS A 62 -11.04 -23.05 -4.34
C LYS A 62 -9.56 -22.75 -4.60
N ILE A 63 -9.20 -21.48 -4.73
CA ILE A 63 -7.86 -21.04 -5.11
C ILE A 63 -6.86 -21.38 -3.99
N SER A 64 -5.76 -22.03 -4.35
CA SER A 64 -4.66 -22.28 -3.42
C SER A 64 -4.11 -20.96 -2.88
N TYR A 65 -4.07 -20.83 -1.56
CA TYR A 65 -3.43 -19.69 -0.90
C TYR A 65 -1.91 -19.76 -1.05
N MET A 66 -1.27 -18.59 -0.95
CA MET A 66 0.16 -18.49 -0.72
C MET A 66 0.41 -18.26 0.76
N ASP A 67 1.50 -18.81 1.27
CA ASP A 67 1.96 -18.54 2.62
C ASP A 67 3.33 -17.86 2.61
N LYS A 68 3.86 -17.56 3.81
CA LYS A 68 5.15 -16.87 3.95
C LYS A 68 6.31 -17.64 3.32
N SER A 69 6.27 -18.97 3.31
CA SER A 69 7.36 -19.80 2.75
C SER A 69 7.46 -19.60 1.24
N ASP A 70 6.33 -19.50 0.54
CA ASP A 70 6.30 -19.23 -0.90
C ASP A 70 7.05 -17.95 -1.27
N PHE A 71 6.91 -16.91 -0.45
CA PHE A 71 7.63 -15.65 -0.64
C PHE A 71 9.13 -15.76 -0.36
N LEU A 72 9.52 -16.52 0.67
CA LEU A 72 10.93 -16.71 1.04
C LEU A 72 11.68 -17.56 0.00
N ASP A 73 11.04 -18.60 -0.53
CA ASP A 73 11.59 -19.50 -1.55
C ASP A 73 11.64 -18.86 -2.95
N SER A 74 10.83 -17.81 -3.13
CA SER A 74 10.81 -17.01 -4.35
C SER A 74 11.86 -15.90 -4.40
N PHE A 75 12.66 -15.73 -3.35
CA PHE A 75 13.74 -14.74 -3.35
C PHE A 75 14.77 -15.04 -4.47
N PRO A 76 15.33 -14.00 -5.14
CA PRO A 76 14.96 -12.59 -4.98
C PRO A 76 13.71 -12.17 -5.77
N ASP A 77 13.44 -12.78 -6.92
CA ASP A 77 12.53 -12.23 -7.93
C ASP A 77 11.66 -13.27 -8.68
N LYS A 78 11.52 -14.51 -8.16
CA LYS A 78 10.74 -15.57 -8.82
C LYS A 78 9.22 -15.31 -8.85
N LEU A 79 8.74 -14.25 -8.21
CA LEU A 79 7.34 -13.79 -8.27
C LEU A 79 7.10 -12.69 -9.31
N LEU A 80 8.13 -12.27 -10.06
CA LEU A 80 7.94 -11.32 -11.15
C LEU A 80 7.01 -11.91 -12.21
N CYS A 81 6.01 -11.13 -12.59
CA CYS A 81 5.06 -11.46 -13.66
C CYS A 81 5.22 -10.56 -14.90
N VAL A 82 6.28 -9.75 -14.92
CA VAL A 82 6.66 -8.83 -15.99
C VAL A 82 8.18 -8.87 -16.17
N PRO A 83 8.71 -8.49 -17.34
CA PRO A 83 10.15 -8.28 -17.53
C PRO A 83 10.76 -7.37 -16.46
N LYS A 84 11.99 -7.66 -16.04
CA LYS A 84 12.69 -6.89 -15.00
C LYS A 84 12.92 -5.43 -15.39
N GLU A 85 13.03 -5.13 -16.68
CA GLU A 85 13.16 -3.78 -17.24
C GLU A 85 11.91 -2.90 -17.04
N ASP A 86 10.73 -3.50 -16.83
CA ASP A 86 9.50 -2.77 -16.53
C ASP A 86 9.40 -2.36 -15.05
N ILE A 87 10.31 -2.85 -14.20
CA ILE A 87 10.33 -2.57 -12.77
C ILE A 87 11.06 -1.27 -12.48
N VAL A 88 10.35 -0.32 -11.89
CA VAL A 88 10.88 1.01 -11.56
C VAL A 88 11.16 1.19 -10.06
N ARG A 89 10.66 0.28 -9.21
CA ARG A 89 10.92 0.31 -7.76
C ARG A 89 10.86 -1.08 -7.12
N MET A 90 11.70 -1.29 -6.11
CA MET A 90 11.66 -2.47 -5.23
C MET A 90 11.59 -2.04 -3.77
N HIS A 91 10.71 -2.71 -3.01
CA HIS A 91 10.63 -2.64 -1.55
C HIS A 91 10.97 -4.00 -0.95
N ALA A 92 11.46 -4.00 0.29
CA ALA A 92 11.74 -5.24 0.99
C ALA A 92 11.40 -5.12 2.48
N THR A 93 11.00 -6.22 3.08
CA THR A 93 10.94 -6.34 4.54
C THR A 93 12.35 -6.26 5.12
N SER A 94 12.51 -5.80 6.36
CA SER A 94 13.81 -5.69 7.04
C SER A 94 14.60 -7.01 7.14
N GLY A 95 13.93 -8.15 6.95
CA GLY A 95 14.47 -9.47 7.31
C GLY A 95 14.46 -9.62 8.83
N THR A 96 14.18 -10.81 9.32
CA THR A 96 14.50 -11.17 10.71
C THR A 96 15.82 -11.94 10.71
N SER A 97 16.58 -11.89 11.81
CA SER A 97 17.84 -12.61 11.94
C SER A 97 17.65 -14.08 11.53
N GLY A 98 18.32 -14.49 10.43
CA GLY A 98 18.29 -15.86 9.89
C GLY A 98 17.36 -16.11 8.70
N HIS A 99 16.49 -15.17 8.30
CA HIS A 99 15.58 -15.36 7.14
C HIS A 99 15.79 -14.30 6.06
N ARG A 100 15.76 -14.74 4.79
CA ARG A 100 15.80 -13.86 3.62
C ARG A 100 14.61 -12.88 3.64
N PRO A 101 14.78 -11.63 3.16
CA PRO A 101 13.67 -10.67 3.13
C PRO A 101 12.64 -11.07 2.07
N THR A 102 11.41 -10.58 2.22
CA THR A 102 10.41 -10.62 1.15
C THR A 102 10.50 -9.34 0.34
N CYS A 103 10.56 -9.47 -0.99
CA CYS A 103 10.67 -8.36 -1.93
C CYS A 103 9.33 -8.10 -2.65
N GLY A 104 9.00 -6.83 -2.83
CA GLY A 104 7.92 -6.37 -3.69
C GLY A 104 8.50 -5.52 -4.82
N PHE A 105 8.09 -5.80 -6.05
CA PHE A 105 8.55 -5.11 -7.25
C PHE A 105 7.36 -4.40 -7.91
N TYR A 106 7.58 -3.19 -8.38
CA TYR A 106 6.51 -2.31 -8.86
C TYR A 106 6.86 -1.75 -10.23
N THR A 107 5.93 -1.89 -11.17
CA THR A 107 5.93 -1.12 -12.42
C THR A 107 5.50 0.32 -12.15
N GLN A 108 5.67 1.21 -13.13
CA GLN A 108 5.18 2.59 -13.00
C GLN A 108 3.66 2.63 -12.73
N ASN A 109 2.88 1.81 -13.45
CA ASN A 109 1.44 1.72 -13.25
C ASN A 109 1.07 1.22 -11.84
N ASP A 110 1.86 0.33 -11.23
CA ASP A 110 1.62 -0.11 -9.85
C ASP A 110 1.83 1.03 -8.85
N LEU A 111 2.88 1.84 -9.05
CA LEU A 111 3.15 3.00 -8.21
C LEU A 111 2.08 4.09 -8.36
N ASP A 112 1.58 4.32 -9.58
CA ASP A 112 0.51 5.28 -9.84
C ASP A 112 -0.79 4.84 -9.14
N ASN A 113 -1.13 3.55 -9.26
CA ASN A 113 -2.28 2.97 -8.57
C ASN A 113 -2.14 3.03 -7.05
N TRP A 114 -0.96 2.72 -6.51
CA TRP A 114 -0.70 2.81 -5.07
C TRP A 114 -0.84 4.25 -4.57
N SER A 115 -0.22 5.20 -5.25
CA SER A 115 -0.29 6.63 -4.90
C SER A 115 -1.73 7.14 -4.94
N TYR A 116 -2.50 6.75 -5.94
CA TYR A 116 -3.94 7.05 -6.05
C TYR A 116 -4.75 6.53 -4.86
N LEU A 117 -4.52 5.27 -4.46
CA LEU A 117 -5.20 4.67 -3.32
C LEU A 117 -4.81 5.36 -2.00
N CYS A 118 -3.54 5.72 -1.83
CA CYS A 118 -3.11 6.51 -0.68
C CYS A 118 -3.75 7.90 -0.66
N ALA A 119 -3.87 8.58 -1.80
CA ALA A 119 -4.58 9.85 -1.91
C ALA A 119 -6.05 9.72 -1.51
N ARG A 120 -6.72 8.65 -1.97
CA ARG A 120 -8.09 8.33 -1.59
C ARG A 120 -8.23 8.08 -0.09
N ASN A 121 -7.28 7.39 0.54
CA ASN A 121 -7.29 7.19 1.99
C ASN A 121 -7.16 8.51 2.77
N LEU A 122 -6.27 9.40 2.32
CA LEU A 122 -6.11 10.73 2.92
C LEU A 122 -7.39 11.57 2.74
N GLY A 123 -8.00 11.55 1.55
CA GLY A 123 -9.28 12.19 1.30
C GLY A 123 -10.42 11.64 2.19
N ALA A 124 -10.44 10.33 2.43
CA ALA A 124 -11.45 9.68 3.27
C ALA A 124 -11.39 10.11 4.75
N ILE A 125 -10.23 10.54 5.25
CA ILE A 125 -10.09 11.14 6.60
C ILE A 125 -10.32 12.65 6.61
N GLY A 126 -10.80 13.22 5.50
CA GLY A 126 -11.16 14.63 5.38
C GLY A 126 -10.04 15.55 4.91
N MET A 127 -8.86 15.02 4.59
CA MET A 127 -7.79 15.86 4.04
C MET A 127 -8.14 16.38 2.65
N THR A 128 -7.63 17.57 2.36
CA THR A 128 -7.80 18.28 1.10
C THR A 128 -6.48 18.93 0.68
N LYS A 129 -6.45 19.58 -0.49
CA LYS A 129 -5.29 20.37 -0.92
C LYS A 129 -4.93 21.54 0.02
N ALA A 130 -5.81 21.93 0.94
CA ALA A 130 -5.56 22.99 1.91
C ALA A 130 -4.72 22.50 3.11
N ASP A 131 -4.53 21.18 3.25
CA ASP A 131 -3.82 20.59 4.37
C ASP A 131 -2.29 20.65 4.19
N VAL A 132 -1.61 20.75 5.33
CA VAL A 132 -0.17 20.56 5.46
C VAL A 132 0.06 19.23 6.17
N PHE A 133 0.62 18.26 5.46
CA PHE A 133 0.79 16.88 5.89
C PHE A 133 2.24 16.55 6.20
N GLN A 134 2.54 16.17 7.44
CA GLN A 134 3.88 15.71 7.83
C GLN A 134 3.97 14.18 7.91
N ASN A 135 4.82 13.58 7.07
CA ASN A 135 5.09 12.14 7.13
C ASN A 135 6.27 11.85 8.06
N THR A 136 6.02 11.18 9.18
CA THR A 136 7.02 10.88 10.19
C THR A 136 7.67 9.49 10.00
N THR A 137 7.42 8.83 8.87
CA THR A 137 7.90 7.47 8.59
C THR A 137 9.06 7.46 7.61
N SER A 138 9.91 6.43 7.69
CA SER A 138 11.11 6.33 6.85
C SER A 138 10.77 6.12 5.38
N ALA A 139 11.41 6.91 4.50
CA ALA A 139 11.38 6.76 3.06
C ALA A 139 12.60 5.95 2.59
N GLY A 140 12.56 4.63 2.84
CA GLY A 140 13.59 3.67 2.43
C GLY A 140 12.93 2.41 1.88
N LEU A 141 13.40 1.24 2.32
CA LEU A 141 12.76 -0.04 1.97
C LEU A 141 11.34 -0.17 2.54
N PHE A 142 11.04 0.55 3.63
CA PHE A 142 9.71 0.59 4.21
C PHE A 142 8.73 1.35 3.31
N THR A 143 7.57 0.74 3.04
CA THR A 143 6.57 1.27 2.11
C THR A 143 5.82 2.49 2.65
N GLY A 144 5.65 2.61 3.98
CA GLY A 144 4.85 3.68 4.59
C GLY A 144 5.40 5.09 4.37
N GLY A 145 6.71 5.23 4.14
CA GLY A 145 7.32 6.52 3.77
C GLY A 145 6.84 6.98 2.40
N PHE A 146 7.08 6.19 1.35
CA PHE A 146 6.74 6.57 -0.01
C PHE A 146 5.24 6.60 -0.29
N GLY A 147 4.48 5.63 0.22
CA GLY A 147 3.05 5.52 -0.09
C GLY A 147 2.25 6.77 0.23
N TYR A 148 2.27 7.20 1.50
CA TYR A 148 1.54 8.40 1.92
C TYR A 148 2.20 9.71 1.47
N ALA A 149 3.52 9.73 1.28
CA ALA A 149 4.17 10.89 0.66
C ALA A 149 3.64 11.13 -0.77
N GLN A 150 3.65 10.10 -1.61
CA GLN A 150 3.16 10.22 -2.99
C GLN A 150 1.64 10.43 -3.02
N GLY A 151 0.88 9.73 -2.17
CA GLY A 151 -0.56 9.95 -2.03
C GLY A 151 -0.92 11.38 -1.64
N CYS A 152 -0.15 12.01 -0.75
CA CYS A 152 -0.32 13.42 -0.39
C CYS A 152 -0.14 14.34 -1.60
N THR A 153 0.90 14.10 -2.41
CA THR A 153 1.13 14.89 -3.63
C THR A 153 0.05 14.67 -4.69
N VAL A 154 -0.50 13.46 -4.82
CA VAL A 154 -1.64 13.15 -5.70
C VAL A 154 -2.93 13.84 -5.20
N LEU A 155 -3.15 13.92 -3.88
CA LEU A 155 -4.25 14.69 -3.30
C LEU A 155 -4.10 16.20 -3.54
N GLY A 156 -2.86 16.67 -3.76
CA GLY A 156 -2.52 18.08 -3.96
C GLY A 156 -2.28 18.85 -2.66
N ALA A 157 -2.12 18.15 -1.53
CA ALA A 157 -1.79 18.75 -0.24
C ALA A 157 -0.27 19.00 -0.11
N MET A 158 0.12 19.96 0.75
CA MET A 158 1.52 20.24 1.01
C MET A 158 2.15 19.11 1.83
N LEU A 159 3.18 18.46 1.29
CA LEU A 159 3.92 17.39 1.95
C LEU A 159 5.16 17.91 2.68
N ILE A 160 5.33 17.52 3.94
CA ILE A 160 6.59 17.60 4.69
C ILE A 160 7.12 16.17 4.88
N PRO A 161 8.11 15.72 4.06
CA PRO A 161 8.65 14.37 4.15
C PRO A 161 9.74 14.27 5.23
N PHE A 162 9.35 14.42 6.51
CA PHE A 162 10.29 14.56 7.63
C PHE A 162 11.10 13.28 7.90
N GLY A 163 10.44 12.12 7.92
CA GLY A 163 11.05 10.85 8.35
C GLY A 163 10.97 10.61 9.86
N PRO A 164 11.65 9.56 10.36
CA PRO A 164 11.50 9.12 11.75
C PRO A 164 12.37 9.92 12.74
N GLY A 165 11.94 9.92 14.01
CA GLY A 165 12.71 10.46 15.13
C GLY A 165 12.74 11.99 15.20
N LYS A 166 13.71 12.54 15.95
CA LYS A 166 13.90 13.98 16.19
C LYS A 166 12.61 14.70 16.66
N THR A 167 11.96 14.15 17.68
CA THR A 167 10.61 14.55 18.13
C THR A 167 10.46 16.06 18.34
N ALA A 168 11.34 16.72 19.09
CA ALA A 168 11.29 18.18 19.30
C ALA A 168 11.29 18.97 17.98
N ARG A 169 12.10 18.56 17.01
CA ARG A 169 12.14 19.20 15.69
C ARG A 169 10.90 18.89 14.84
N GLN A 170 10.25 17.75 15.04
CA GLN A 170 8.95 17.49 14.41
C GLN A 170 7.89 18.46 14.93
N LEU A 171 7.89 18.72 16.24
CA LEU A 171 6.97 19.67 16.88
C LEU A 171 7.26 21.11 16.47
N GLU A 172 8.54 21.48 16.31
CA GLU A 172 8.94 22.76 15.73
C GLU A 172 8.30 22.96 14.33
N PHE A 173 8.32 21.92 13.49
CA PHE A 173 7.70 21.96 12.16
C PHE A 173 6.18 21.99 12.23
N PHE A 174 5.58 21.27 13.18
CA PHE A 174 4.14 21.34 13.43
C PHE A 174 3.70 22.79 13.68
N LYS A 175 4.40 23.50 14.56
CA LYS A 175 4.13 24.91 14.88
C LYS A 175 4.43 25.83 13.69
N THR A 176 5.61 25.69 13.09
CA THR A 176 6.13 26.61 12.05
C THR A 176 5.30 26.55 10.77
N PHE A 177 5.02 25.35 10.29
CA PHE A 177 4.30 25.14 9.03
C PHE A 177 2.80 24.93 9.24
N LYS A 178 2.31 25.03 10.48
CA LYS A 178 0.91 24.83 10.86
C LYS A 178 0.38 23.49 10.32
N VAL A 179 1.09 22.41 10.65
CA VAL A 179 0.74 21.05 10.21
C VAL A 179 -0.68 20.73 10.67
N THR A 180 -1.53 20.35 9.72
CA THR A 180 -2.94 20.02 9.97
C THR A 180 -3.17 18.52 10.08
N SER A 181 -2.25 17.72 9.53
CA SER A 181 -2.33 16.25 9.51
C SER A 181 -0.93 15.63 9.53
N PHE A 182 -0.80 14.45 10.14
CA PHE A 182 0.46 13.72 10.15
C PHE A 182 0.24 12.21 10.10
N HIS A 183 1.25 11.48 9.65
CA HIS A 183 1.25 10.02 9.62
C HIS A 183 2.36 9.47 10.53
N ALA A 184 1.94 8.68 11.52
CA ALA A 184 2.82 8.06 12.50
C ALA A 184 2.28 6.70 12.92
N ILE A 185 3.17 5.84 13.43
CA ILE A 185 2.74 4.68 14.22
C ILE A 185 2.19 5.15 15.58
N PRO A 186 1.20 4.46 16.19
CA PRO A 186 0.54 4.93 17.41
C PRO A 186 1.51 5.26 18.57
N SER A 187 2.52 4.42 18.80
CA SER A 187 3.52 4.65 19.86
C SER A 187 4.36 5.91 19.63
N PHE A 188 4.61 6.30 18.37
CA PHE A 188 5.29 7.55 18.07
C PHE A 188 4.36 8.77 18.26
N GLY A 189 3.07 8.60 18.01
CA GLY A 189 2.05 9.59 18.39
C GLY A 189 2.04 9.86 19.90
N LEU A 190 2.11 8.80 20.73
CA LEU A 190 2.26 8.95 22.18
C LEU A 190 3.56 9.66 22.57
N ARG A 191 4.67 9.36 21.89
CA ARG A 191 5.94 10.05 22.13
C ARG A 191 5.87 11.53 21.77
N LEU A 192 5.16 11.91 20.70
CA LEU A 192 4.93 13.30 20.34
C LEU A 192 4.14 14.03 21.45
N ALA A 193 3.06 13.43 21.94
CA ALA A 193 2.26 14.00 23.03
C ALA A 193 3.07 14.20 24.31
N GLN A 194 3.88 13.20 24.70
CA GLN A 194 4.75 13.33 25.88
C GLN A 194 5.74 14.49 25.74
N VAL A 195 6.35 14.68 24.57
CA VAL A 195 7.30 15.79 24.36
C VAL A 195 6.58 17.14 24.29
N MET A 196 5.35 17.19 23.79
CA MET A 196 4.51 18.41 23.87
C MET A 196 4.27 18.81 25.33
N GLU A 197 3.94 17.85 26.21
CA GLU A 197 3.76 18.10 27.65
C GLU A 197 5.07 18.58 28.32
N GLU A 198 6.21 17.95 27.99
CA GLU A 198 7.54 18.35 28.47
C GLU A 198 7.92 19.79 28.04
N GLU A 199 7.48 20.23 26.86
CA GLU A 199 7.72 21.58 26.31
C GLU A 199 6.64 22.61 26.71
N GLY A 200 5.58 22.20 27.41
CA GLY A 200 4.48 23.07 27.84
C GLY A 200 3.56 23.55 26.69
N VAL A 201 3.31 22.68 25.70
CA VAL A 201 2.50 22.94 24.49
C VAL A 201 1.13 22.29 24.58
#